data_AF-A0A6M0AJU2-F1
#
_entry.id   AF-A0A6M0AJU2-F1
#
_cell.length_a   1.000
_cell.length_b   1.000
_cell.length_c   1.000
_cell.angle_alpha   90.00
_cell.angle_beta   90.00
_cell.angle_gamma   90.00
#
_symmetry.space_group_name_H-M   'P 1'
#
loop_
_entity.id
_entity.type
_entity.pdbx_description
1 polymer ?
#
loop_
_entity_poly.entity_id
_entity_poly.type
_entity_poly.pdbx_seq_one_letter_code
_entity_poly.pdbx_strand_id
1 'polypeptide(L)'
;MTHKAVKVRIYPTQEQVHILAQHFGCARWWWNYALNQCIETYKETGKGLKQSALNSMLPKLKKEKETEWLKDCYSQVLQSVSLNLSRA
;
A
#
# COMPACT_ATOMS: atom_id res chain seq x y z
N MET A 1 -40.32 -11.30 -8.46
CA MET A 1 -38.98 -11.83 -8.83
C MET A 1 -38.29 -12.29 -7.57
N THR A 2 -37.90 -13.57 -7.50
CA THR A 2 -37.25 -14.14 -6.31
C THR A 2 -35.74 -14.05 -6.48
N HIS A 3 -35.06 -13.25 -5.67
CA HIS A 3 -33.60 -13.16 -5.70
C HIS A 3 -32.98 -14.43 -5.12
N LYS A 4 -32.04 -15.04 -5.84
CA LYS A 4 -31.23 -16.16 -5.36
C LYS A 4 -29.86 -15.65 -4.95
N ALA A 5 -29.35 -16.14 -3.82
CA ALA A 5 -27.99 -15.89 -3.37
C ALA A 5 -27.29 -17.23 -3.10
N VAL A 6 -25.98 -17.27 -3.35
CA VAL A 6 -25.12 -18.43 -3.09
C VAL A 6 -24.02 -18.01 -2.14
N LYS A 7 -23.82 -18.79 -1.07
CA LYS A 7 -22.70 -18.62 -0.14
C LYS A 7 -21.58 -19.57 -0.54
N VAL A 8 -20.43 -19.02 -0.90
CA VAL A 8 -19.23 -19.77 -1.27
C VAL A 8 -18.05 -19.33 -0.40
N ARG A 9 -17.16 -20.28 -0.09
CA ARG A 9 -15.87 -20.02 0.55
C ARG A 9 -14.78 -20.42 -0.43
N ILE A 10 -13.88 -19.49 -0.71
CA ILE A 10 -12.73 -19.69 -1.60
C ILE A 10 -11.50 -19.90 -0.73
N TYR A 11 -10.68 -20.88 -1.10
CA TYR A 11 -9.37 -21.12 -0.49
C TYR A 11 -8.29 -20.76 -1.50
N PRO A 12 -7.28 -19.97 -1.12
CA PRO A 12 -6.22 -19.58 -2.04
C PRO A 12 -5.33 -20.78 -2.38
N THR A 13 -4.80 -20.80 -3.60
CA THR A 13 -3.69 -21.68 -3.96
C THR A 13 -2.40 -21.25 -3.25
N GLN A 14 -1.39 -22.10 -3.22
CA GLN A 14 -0.10 -21.75 -2.59
C GLN A 14 0.55 -20.51 -3.22
N GLU A 15 0.42 -20.36 -4.54
CA GLU A 15 0.87 -19.16 -5.25
C GLU A 15 0.10 -17.90 -4.79
N GLN A 16 -1.22 -17.99 -4.67
CA GLN A 16 -2.04 -16.88 -4.18
C GLN A 16 -1.70 -16.51 -2.73
N VAL A 17 -1.43 -17.50 -1.87
CA VAL A 17 -0.97 -17.27 -0.49
C VAL A 17 0.33 -16.46 -0.49
N HIS A 18 1.29 -16.82 -1.35
CA HIS A 18 2.55 -16.10 -1.46
C HIS A 18 2.36 -14.66 -1.95
N ILE A 19 1.56 -14.45 -3.00
CA ILE A 19 1.25 -13.12 -3.53
C ILE A 19 0.58 -12.24 -2.46
N LEU A 20 -0.41 -12.78 -1.74
CA LEU A 20 -1.09 -12.07 -0.66
C LEU A 20 -0.12 -11.69 0.46
N ALA A 21 0.75 -12.61 0.89
CA ALA A 21 1.76 -12.33 1.91
C ALA A 21 2.72 -11.22 1.47
N GLN A 22 3.18 -11.25 0.21
CA GLN A 22 4.01 -10.19 -0.37
C GLN A 22 3.27 -8.85 -0.37
N HIS A 23 2.01 -8.82 -0.79
CA HIS A 23 1.20 -7.59 -0.84
C HIS A 23 0.96 -7.00 0.55
N PHE A 24 0.69 -7.84 1.56
CA PHE A 24 0.57 -7.39 2.95
C PHE A 24 1.90 -6.86 3.49
N GLY A 25 3.01 -7.51 3.17
CA GLY A 25 4.35 -7.02 3.51
C GLY A 25 4.64 -5.65 2.91
N CYS A 26 4.33 -5.46 1.63
CA CYS A 26 4.46 -4.17 0.94
C CYS A 26 3.58 -3.09 1.56
N ALA A 27 2.32 -3.41 1.89
CA ALA A 27 1.40 -2.48 2.54
C ALA A 27 1.92 -2.02 3.90
N ARG A 28 2.38 -2.97 4.73
CA ARG A 28 2.94 -2.69 6.07
C ARG A 28 4.20 -1.83 5.98
N TRP A 29 5.12 -2.19 5.09
CA TRP A 29 6.35 -1.43 4.90
C TRP A 29 6.05 -0.01 4.41
N TRP A 30 5.20 0.13 3.39
CA TRP A 30 4.86 1.44 2.84
C TRP A 30 4.14 2.33 3.85
N TRP A 31 3.25 1.77 4.68
CA TRP A 31 2.62 2.51 5.78
C TRP A 31 3.67 3.12 6.71
N ASN A 32 4.60 2.31 7.20
CA ASN A 32 5.62 2.78 8.14
C ASN A 32 6.55 3.82 7.51
N TYR A 33 7.00 3.58 6.27
CA TYR A 33 7.84 4.53 5.55
C TYR A 33 7.11 5.86 5.34
N ALA A 34 5.89 5.82 4.79
CA ALA A 34 5.10 7.02 4.48
C ALA A 34 4.71 7.79 5.74
N LEU A 35 4.34 7.10 6.83
CA LEU A 35 4.05 7.73 8.11
C LEU A 35 5.28 8.47 8.64
N ASN A 36 6.46 7.86 8.56
CA ASN A 36 7.70 8.53 8.97
C ASN A 36 7.95 9.78 8.12
N GLN A 37 7.77 9.71 6.80
CA GLN A 37 7.89 10.88 5.91
C GLN A 37 6.91 12.01 6.30
N CYS A 38 5.66 11.66 6.62
CA CYS A 38 4.67 12.63 7.10
C CYS A 38 5.11 13.29 8.42
N ILE A 39 5.61 12.51 9.37
CA ILE A 39 6.07 13.01 10.68
C ILE A 39 7.24 13.97 10.50
N GLU A 40 8.26 13.59 9.75
CA GLU A 40 9.45 14.44 9.53
C GLU A 40 9.08 15.70 8.76
N THR A 41 8.29 15.59 7.68
CA THR A 41 7.82 16.77 6.92
C THR A 41 7.02 17.74 7.81
N TYR A 42 6.18 17.22 8.70
CA TYR A 42 5.40 18.05 9.61
C TYR A 42 6.29 18.76 10.65
N LYS A 43 7.30 18.07 11.21
CA LYS A 43 8.27 18.69 12.13
C LYS A 43 9.02 19.85 11.47
N GLU A 44 9.39 19.71 10.20
CA GLU A 44 10.17 20.71 9.47
C GLU A 44 9.31 21.88 8.96
N THR A 45 8.09 21.61 8.51
CA THR A 45 7.29 22.59 7.74
C THR A 45 5.97 23.01 8.41
N GLY A 46 5.57 22.31 9.47
CA GLY A 46 4.23 22.43 10.09
C GLY A 46 3.09 21.93 9.20
N LYS A 47 3.39 21.28 8.06
CA LYS A 47 2.40 20.79 7.09
C LYS A 47 2.58 19.30 6.83
N GLY A 48 1.47 18.56 6.80
CA GLY A 48 1.45 17.15 6.45
C GLY A 48 1.50 16.91 4.94
N LEU A 49 1.91 15.71 4.53
CA LEU A 49 1.89 15.28 3.14
C LEU A 49 0.48 14.85 2.72
N LYS A 50 0.08 15.23 1.50
CA LYS A 50 -1.16 14.76 0.87
C LYS A 50 -0.93 13.39 0.21
N GLN A 51 -2.03 12.64 -0.01
CA GLN A 51 -1.99 11.36 -0.73
C GLN A 51 -1.24 11.44 -2.07
N SER A 52 -1.45 12.52 -2.85
CA SER A 52 -0.78 12.72 -4.14
C SER A 52 0.74 12.83 -4.00
N ALA A 53 1.22 13.52 -2.95
CA ALA A 53 2.64 13.63 -2.65
C ALA A 53 3.22 12.26 -2.28
N LEU A 54 2.57 11.51 -1.40
CA LEU A 54 2.99 10.14 -1.04
C LEU A 54 3.05 9.22 -2.27
N ASN A 55 2.02 9.23 -3.11
CA ASN A 55 1.98 8.41 -4.33
C ASN A 55 3.10 8.78 -5.32
N SER A 56 3.51 10.05 -5.37
CA SER A 56 4.60 10.50 -6.25
C SER A 56 5.99 9.98 -5.84
N MET A 57 6.15 9.51 -4.60
CA MET A 57 7.40 8.91 -4.12
C MET A 57 7.59 7.46 -4.62
N LEU A 58 6.50 6.74 -4.84
CA LEU A 58 6.51 5.31 -5.19
C LEU A 58 7.31 4.98 -6.48
N PRO A 59 7.21 5.75 -7.59
CA PRO A 59 7.99 5.45 -8.79
C PRO A 59 9.50 5.50 -8.58
N LYS A 60 9.98 6.37 -7.68
CA LYS A 60 11.41 6.46 -7.33
C LYS A 60 11.81 5.24 -6.50
N LEU A 61 11.08 4.95 -5.43
CA LEU A 61 11.34 3.80 -4.55
C LEU A 61 11.34 2.47 -5.33
N LYS A 62 10.41 2.30 -6.26
CA LYS A 62 10.38 1.11 -7.13
C LYS A 62 11.66 0.93 -7.96
N LYS A 63 12.42 1.99 -8.23
CA LYS A 63 13.67 1.94 -9.00
C LYS A 63 14.92 1.79 -8.12
N GLU A 64 14.84 2.11 -6.84
CA GLU A 64 15.96 2.00 -5.90
C GLU A 64 16.22 0.53 -5.53
N LYS A 65 17.50 0.13 -5.48
CA LYS A 65 17.92 -1.27 -5.30
C LYS A 65 17.37 -1.90 -4.01
N GLU A 66 17.29 -1.13 -2.92
CA GLU A 66 16.82 -1.62 -1.62
C GLU A 66 15.31 -1.83 -1.55
N THR A 67 14.56 -1.17 -2.45
CA THR A 67 13.10 -1.14 -2.46
C THR A 67 12.51 -1.59 -3.80
N GLU A 68 13.32 -2.21 -4.67
CA GLU A 68 12.88 -2.60 -6.01
C GLU A 68 11.80 -3.68 -5.99
N TRP A 69 11.74 -4.49 -4.93
CA TRP A 69 10.70 -5.49 -4.66
C TRP A 69 9.29 -4.90 -4.55
N LEU A 70 9.15 -3.57 -4.35
CA LEU A 70 7.86 -2.88 -4.46
C LEU A 70 7.29 -2.87 -5.88
N LYS A 71 8.10 -3.17 -6.91
CA LYS A 71 7.63 -3.30 -8.30
C LYS A 71 6.67 -4.47 -8.44
N ASP A 72 6.90 -5.54 -7.70
CA ASP A 72 6.13 -6.79 -7.79
C ASP A 72 4.77 -6.71 -7.07
N CYS A 73 4.59 -5.68 -6.24
CA CYS A 73 3.32 -5.39 -5.59
C CYS A 73 2.34 -4.68 -6.53
N TYR A 74 1.09 -5.13 -6.53
CA TYR A 74 0.01 -4.45 -7.24
C TYR A 74 -0.12 -3.00 -6.77
N SER A 75 -0.10 -2.06 -7.71
CA SER A 75 0.00 -0.62 -7.42
C SER A 75 -1.14 -0.10 -6.54
N GLN A 76 -2.35 -0.65 -6.67
CA GLN A 76 -3.50 -0.24 -5.87
C GLN A 76 -3.33 -0.53 -4.37
N VAL A 77 -2.56 -1.55 -4.00
CA VAL A 77 -2.28 -1.84 -2.58
C VAL A 77 -1.53 -0.67 -1.95
N LEU A 78 -0.47 -0.20 -2.62
CA LEU A 78 0.33 0.92 -2.16
C LEU A 78 -0.45 2.26 -2.19
N GLN A 79 -1.23 2.48 -3.25
CA GLN A 79 -2.06 3.70 -3.37
C GLN A 79 -3.21 3.74 -2.35
N SER A 80 -3.78 2.59 -2.00
CA SER A 80 -4.79 2.47 -0.94
C SER A 80 -4.19 2.76 0.44
N VAL A 81 -2.97 2.30 0.72
CA VAL A 81 -2.24 2.67 1.94
C VAL A 81 -2.02 4.17 2.04
N SER A 82 -1.59 4.83 0.96
CA SER A 82 -1.47 6.31 0.94
C SER A 82 -2.82 7.00 1.21
N LEU A 83 -3.92 6.47 0.68
CA LEU A 83 -5.27 7.00 0.91
C LEU A 83 -5.67 6.85 2.39
N ASN A 84 -5.47 5.67 2.95
CA ASN A 84 -5.81 5.36 4.33
C ASN A 84 -5.00 6.24 5.29
N LEU A 85 -3.71 6.41 5.04
CA LEU A 85 -2.85 7.28 5.85
C LEU A 85 -3.29 8.75 5.77
N SER A 86 -3.73 9.21 4.60
CA SER A 86 -4.23 10.60 4.44
C SER A 86 -5.56 10.88 5.16
N ARG A 87 -6.23 9.84 5.67
CA ARG A 87 -7.52 9.90 6.37
C ARG A 87 -7.42 9.48 7.84
N ALA A 88 -6.23 9.09 8.30
CA ALA A 88 -5.95 8.69 9.68
C ALA A 88 -5.75 9.93 10.56
#